data_AF-A0A7V5RD19-F1
#
_entry.id   AF-A0A7V5RD19-F1
#
_cell.length_a   1.000
_cell.length_b   1.000
_cell.length_c   1.000
_cell.angle_alpha   90.00
_cell.angle_beta   90.00
_cell.angle_gamma   90.00
#
_symmetry.space_group_name_H-M   'P 1'
#
loop_
_entity.id
_entity.type
_entity.pdbx_description
1 polymer ?
#
loop_
_entity_poly.entity_id
_entity_poly.type
_entity_poly.pdbx_seq_one_letter_code
_entity_poly.pdbx_strand_id
1 'polypeptide(L)'
;MIQDLERVEYRKGLLGKGMKADGLPMKVWRGAKISADVRKAINEEDLLNLSGVYGDKHAGVPVECDHLKLALTDDTVEITVFNRGITLFMSDDERVRRIHRVLCKLDRN
;
A
#
# COMPACT_ATOMS: atom_id res chain seq x y z
N MET A 1 -20.81 3.89 -12.52
CA MET A 1 -20.50 2.47 -12.30
C MET A 1 -19.73 2.42 -10.99
N ILE A 2 -20.22 1.70 -9.97
CA ILE A 2 -19.50 1.58 -8.70
C ILE A 2 -18.46 0.49 -8.93
N GLN A 3 -17.18 0.85 -8.88
CA GLN A 3 -16.10 -0.13 -8.98
C GLN A 3 -15.99 -0.85 -7.63
N ASP A 4 -16.31 -2.14 -7.60
CA ASP A 4 -16.23 -2.94 -6.38
C ASP A 4 -14.80 -3.42 -6.16
N LEU A 5 -14.30 -3.25 -4.93
CA LEU A 5 -13.00 -3.78 -4.53
C LEU A 5 -13.08 -5.30 -4.34
N GLU A 6 -12.46 -6.03 -5.26
CA GLU A 6 -12.50 -7.49 -5.30
C GLU A 6 -11.35 -8.13 -4.51
N ARG A 7 -10.15 -7.54 -4.62
CA ARG A 7 -8.92 -8.10 -4.05
C ARG A 7 -7.96 -7.02 -3.56
N VAL A 8 -7.36 -7.27 -2.40
CA VAL A 8 -6.23 -6.50 -1.87
C VAL A 8 -5.02 -7.42 -1.80
N GLU A 9 -3.92 -7.04 -2.43
CA GLU A 9 -2.63 -7.69 -2.29
C GLU A 9 -1.66 -6.69 -1.65
N TYR A 10 -0.95 -7.11 -0.61
CA TYR A 10 -0.03 -6.24 0.11
C TYR A 10 1.27 -6.98 0.39
N ARG A 11 2.38 -6.38 -0.02
CA ARG A 11 3.74 -6.81 0.26
C ARG A 11 4.41 -5.74 1.12
N LYS A 12 5.16 -6.17 2.13
CA LYS A 12 5.93 -5.27 2.98
C LYS A 12 7.22 -5.94 3.44
N GLY A 13 8.30 -5.18 3.47
CA GLY A 13 9.53 -5.59 4.14
C GLY A 13 10.75 -4.80 3.71
N LEU A 14 11.91 -5.27 4.15
CA LEU A 14 13.20 -4.71 3.80
C LEU A 14 13.74 -5.43 2.56
N LEU A 15 14.11 -4.68 1.53
CA LEU A 15 14.70 -5.22 0.31
C LEU A 15 16.18 -5.55 0.55
N GLY A 16 16.53 -6.82 0.34
CA GLY A 16 17.92 -7.25 0.26
C GLY A 16 18.65 -6.71 -0.97
N LYS A 17 19.97 -6.85 -1.00
CA LYS A 17 20.80 -6.41 -2.14
C LYS A 17 20.35 -7.10 -3.43
N GLY A 18 19.91 -6.32 -4.43
CA GLY A 18 19.41 -6.83 -5.71
C GLY A 18 18.00 -7.42 -5.67
N MET A 19 17.34 -7.37 -4.52
CA MET A 19 15.97 -7.85 -4.34
C MET A 19 14.97 -6.85 -4.92
N LYS A 20 13.96 -7.36 -5.61
CA LYS A 20 12.80 -6.61 -6.08
C LYS A 20 11.62 -6.78 -5.11
N ALA A 21 10.63 -5.90 -5.22
CA ALA A 21 9.45 -5.92 -4.35
C ALA A 21 8.61 -7.21 -4.48
N ASP A 22 8.67 -7.90 -5.62
CA ASP A 22 8.01 -9.19 -5.86
C ASP A 22 8.59 -10.35 -5.02
N GLY A 23 9.83 -10.21 -4.54
CA GLY A 23 10.45 -11.16 -3.62
C GLY A 23 9.95 -11.05 -2.18
N LEU A 24 9.18 -10.02 -1.83
CA LEU A 24 8.63 -9.84 -0.49
C LEU A 24 7.41 -10.74 -0.26
N PRO A 25 7.21 -11.23 0.98
CA PRO A 25 6.03 -11.99 1.32
C PRO A 25 4.76 -11.19 1.05
N MET A 26 3.78 -11.85 0.42
CA MET A 26 2.52 -11.24 -0.01
C MET A 26 1.37 -11.74 0.85
N LYS A 27 0.61 -10.81 1.42
CA LYS A 27 -0.72 -11.07 1.98
C LYS A 27 -1.80 -10.78 0.94
N VAL A 28 -2.85 -11.59 0.89
CA VAL A 28 -3.95 -11.46 -0.07
C VAL A 28 -5.30 -11.61 0.63
N TRP A 29 -6.19 -10.64 0.44
CA TRP A 29 -7.58 -10.68 0.90
C TRP A 29 -8.52 -10.56 -0.31
N ARG A 30 -9.63 -11.31 -0.30
CA ARG A 30 -10.61 -11.34 -1.40
C ARG A 30 -12.03 -11.28 -0.87
N GLY A 31 -12.91 -10.55 -1.55
CA GLY A 31 -14.33 -10.48 -1.23
C GLY A 31 -14.58 -10.18 0.25
N ALA A 32 -15.33 -11.05 0.94
CA ALA A 32 -15.66 -10.91 2.36
C ALA A 32 -14.45 -11.01 3.32
N LYS A 33 -13.28 -11.49 2.86
CA LYS A 33 -12.06 -11.48 3.68
C LYS A 33 -11.41 -10.10 3.77
N ILE A 34 -11.83 -9.15 2.92
CA ILE A 34 -11.45 -7.75 3.06
C ILE A 34 -12.39 -7.14 4.09
N SER A 35 -11.87 -6.82 5.27
CA SER A 35 -12.70 -6.31 6.37
C SER A 35 -13.41 -5.01 6.00
N ALA A 36 -14.58 -4.79 6.58
CA ALA A 36 -15.37 -3.57 6.35
C ALA A 36 -14.58 -2.30 6.71
N ASP A 37 -13.76 -2.35 7.77
CA ASP A 37 -12.91 -1.25 8.19
C ASP A 37 -11.81 -0.92 7.17
N VAL A 38 -11.24 -1.93 6.51
CA VAL A 38 -10.26 -1.73 5.42
C VAL A 38 -10.96 -1.13 4.21
N ARG A 39 -12.12 -1.65 3.80
CA ARG A 39 -12.91 -1.10 2.68
C ARG A 39 -13.27 0.35 2.91
N LYS A 40 -13.79 0.66 4.10
CA LYS A 40 -14.14 2.02 4.50
C LYS A 40 -12.93 2.93 4.44
N ALA A 41 -11.79 2.52 4.99
CA ALA A 41 -10.57 3.32 4.97
C ALA A 41 -10.05 3.56 3.55
N ILE A 42 -10.07 2.56 2.66
CA ILE A 42 -9.67 2.73 1.25
C ILE A 42 -10.51 3.82 0.56
N ASN A 43 -11.82 3.87 0.84
CA ASN A 43 -12.72 4.86 0.26
C ASN A 43 -12.55 6.25 0.90
N GLU A 44 -12.51 6.34 2.24
CA GLU A 44 -12.39 7.62 2.96
C GLU A 44 -11.03 8.29 2.71
N GLU A 45 -9.97 7.49 2.62
CA GLU A 45 -8.62 7.94 2.30
C GLU A 45 -8.38 7.99 0.79
N ASP A 46 -9.41 7.72 -0.02
CA ASP A 46 -9.45 7.85 -1.47
C ASP A 46 -8.21 7.23 -2.16
N LEU A 47 -7.85 6.01 -1.74
CA LEU A 47 -6.66 5.30 -2.24
C LEU A 47 -6.78 4.89 -3.71
N LEU A 48 -8.01 4.75 -4.22
CA LEU A 48 -8.24 4.36 -5.61
C LEU A 48 -7.69 5.41 -6.60
N ASN A 49 -7.47 6.65 -6.16
CA ASN A 49 -6.89 7.72 -6.95
C ASN A 49 -5.40 7.97 -6.64
N LEU A 50 -4.75 7.12 -5.85
CA LEU A 50 -3.36 7.27 -5.40
C LEU A 50 -2.39 6.28 -6.05
N SER A 51 -2.68 5.78 -7.26
CA SER A 51 -1.73 4.99 -8.02
C SER A 51 -0.38 5.71 -8.17
N GLY A 52 0.73 5.01 -7.93
CA GLY A 52 2.06 5.59 -8.11
C GLY A 52 3.12 5.07 -7.15
N VAL A 53 4.25 5.78 -7.17
CA VAL A 53 5.42 5.50 -6.33
C VAL A 53 5.68 6.71 -5.43
N TYR A 54 5.81 6.45 -4.14
CA TYR A 54 5.97 7.46 -3.09
C TYR A 54 7.20 7.17 -2.23
N GLY A 55 7.71 8.22 -1.58
CA GLY A 55 8.93 8.16 -0.80
C GLY A 55 10.18 8.03 -1.65
N ASP A 56 11.33 8.11 -0.99
CA ASP A 56 12.64 8.01 -1.65
C ASP A 56 13.29 6.65 -1.35
N LYS A 57 13.54 5.88 -2.41
CA LYS A 57 14.23 4.58 -2.33
C LYS A 57 15.65 4.67 -1.80
N HIS A 58 16.27 5.86 -1.79
CA HIS A 58 17.63 6.09 -1.33
C HIS A 58 17.73 6.62 0.10
N ALA A 59 16.60 6.91 0.75
CA ALA A 59 16.58 7.50 2.09
C ALA A 59 17.02 6.54 3.21
N GLY A 60 17.01 5.23 2.98
CA GLY A 60 17.34 4.21 3.97
C GLY A 60 18.03 2.98 3.38
N VAL A 61 18.89 2.34 4.19
CA VAL A 61 19.56 1.08 3.86
C VAL A 61 19.45 0.11 5.05
N PRO A 62 18.85 -1.09 4.89
CA PRO A 62 18.18 -1.58 3.67
C PRO A 62 16.91 -0.79 3.35
N VAL A 63 16.47 -0.85 2.08
CA VAL A 63 15.29 -0.09 1.61
C VAL A 63 14.04 -0.75 2.15
N GLU A 64 13.22 -0.03 2.92
CA GLU A 64 11.87 -0.45 3.26
C GLU A 64 10.96 -0.27 2.04
N CYS A 65 10.15 -1.27 1.71
CA CYS A 65 9.21 -1.24 0.61
C CYS A 65 7.85 -1.76 1.08
N ASP A 66 6.82 -0.93 0.90
CA ASP A 66 5.42 -1.30 0.94
C ASP A 66 4.89 -1.30 -0.50
N HIS A 67 4.24 -2.38 -0.93
CA HIS A 67 3.60 -2.45 -2.24
C HIS A 67 2.18 -2.98 -2.09
N LEU A 68 1.21 -2.14 -2.43
CA LEU A 68 -0.22 -2.38 -2.33
C LEU A 68 -0.83 -2.44 -3.74
N LYS A 69 -1.60 -3.48 -3.99
CA LYS A 69 -2.40 -3.64 -5.21
C LYS A 69 -3.87 -3.83 -4.85
N LEU A 70 -4.71 -2.95 -5.37
CA LEU A 70 -6.16 -2.98 -5.22
C LEU A 70 -6.75 -3.36 -6.56
N ALA A 71 -7.28 -4.58 -6.67
CA ALA A 71 -8.00 -5.02 -7.86
C ALA A 71 -9.48 -4.68 -7.70
N LEU A 72 -9.97 -3.85 -8.60
CA LEU A 72 -11.38 -3.53 -8.80
C LEU A 72 -11.93 -4.40 -9.92
N THR A 73 -13.25 -4.38 -10.12
CA THR A 73 -13.90 -5.15 -11.21
C THR A 73 -13.34 -4.82 -12.60
N ASP A 74 -13.04 -3.54 -12.87
CA ASP A 74 -12.61 -3.09 -14.20
C ASP A 74 -11.22 -2.42 -14.21
N ASP A 75 -10.57 -2.30 -13.06
CA ASP A 75 -9.32 -1.53 -12.93
C ASP A 75 -8.40 -2.09 -11.83
N THR A 76 -7.16 -1.63 -11.82
CA THR A 76 -6.16 -1.99 -10.81
C THR A 76 -5.37 -0.76 -10.40
N VAL A 77 -5.34 -0.52 -9.09
CA VAL A 77 -4.56 0.55 -8.48
C VAL A 77 -3.34 -0.06 -7.81
N GLU A 78 -2.16 0.41 -8.20
CA GLU A 78 -0.88 -0.03 -7.64
C GLU A 78 -0.16 1.14 -6.97
N ILE A 79 0.18 0.94 -5.69
CA ILE A 79 0.82 1.94 -4.84
C ILE A 79 2.09 1.32 -4.26
N THR A 80 3.22 1.99 -4.47
CA THR A 80 4.50 1.62 -3.85
C THR A 80 4.96 2.75 -2.95
N VAL A 81 5.35 2.44 -1.72
CA VAL A 81 5.97 3.41 -0.80
C VAL A 81 7.33 2.89 -0.38
N PHE A 82 8.37 3.68 -0.64
CA PHE A 82 9.71 3.40 -0.16
C PHE A 82 10.00 4.17 1.12
N ASN A 83 10.69 3.51 2.06
CA ASN A 83 11.14 4.12 3.31
C ASN A 83 10.01 4.91 3.99
N ARG A 84 8.87 4.25 4.18
CA ARG A 84 7.61 4.88 4.62
C ARG A 84 7.80 5.62 5.92
N GLY A 85 8.49 5.02 6.90
CA GLY A 85 8.77 5.67 8.17
C GLY A 85 9.56 6.98 8.02
N ILE A 86 10.62 6.95 7.20
CA ILE A 86 11.44 8.15 6.92
C ILE A 86 10.62 9.18 6.15
N THR A 87 9.85 8.76 5.16
CA THR A 87 9.00 9.64 4.34
C THR A 87 7.95 10.35 5.20
N LEU A 88 7.31 9.64 6.13
CA LEU A 88 6.35 10.25 7.07
C LEU A 88 6.98 11.24 8.04
N PHE A 89 8.25 11.01 8.41
CA PHE A 89 8.97 11.88 9.33
C PHE A 89 9.52 13.13 8.64
N MET A 90 10.00 12.98 7.40
CA MET A 90 10.72 14.02 6.65
C MET A 90 9.83 14.80 5.69
N SER A 91 8.61 14.35 5.40
CA SER A 91 7.69 15.01 4.47
C SER A 91 6.30 15.22 5.06
N ASP A 92 5.67 16.31 4.65
CA ASP A 92 4.26 16.60 4.89
C ASP A 92 3.36 16.10 3.74
N ASP A 93 3.78 15.06 3.00
CA ASP A 93 2.97 14.51 1.89
C ASP A 93 1.73 13.80 2.42
N GLU A 94 0.58 14.47 2.33
CA GLU A 94 -0.70 13.94 2.80
C GLU A 94 -1.09 12.64 2.06
N ARG A 95 -0.63 12.43 0.83
CA ARG A 95 -0.89 11.17 0.11
C ARG A 95 -0.23 9.99 0.84
N VAL A 96 0.99 10.19 1.34
CA VAL A 96 1.72 9.17 2.12
C VAL A 96 1.02 8.92 3.47
N ARG A 97 0.47 9.96 4.10
CA ARG A 97 -0.31 9.83 5.35
C ARG A 97 -1.60 9.04 5.14
N ARG A 98 -2.35 9.33 4.08
CA ARG A 98 -3.55 8.61 3.66
C ARG A 98 -3.24 7.13 3.41
N ILE A 99 -2.20 6.84 2.62
CA ILE A 99 -1.73 5.46 2.38
C ILE A 99 -1.37 4.78 3.71
N HIS A 100 -0.59 5.44 4.56
CA HIS A 100 -0.18 4.90 5.86
C HIS A 100 -1.36 4.51 6.76
N ARG A 101 -2.42 5.33 6.82
CA ARG A 101 -3.62 5.03 7.62
C ARG A 101 -4.30 3.74 7.18
N VAL A 102 -4.34 3.46 5.88
CA VAL A 102 -4.87 2.19 5.35
C VAL A 102 -3.91 1.02 5.60
N LEU A 103 -2.61 1.20 5.33
CA LEU A 103 -1.62 0.13 5.53
C LEU A 103 -1.54 -0.33 6.99
N CYS A 104 -1.70 0.58 7.95
CA CYS A 104 -1.80 0.25 9.38
C CYS A 104 -3.01 -0.64 9.72
N LYS A 105 -4.12 -0.54 8.99
CA LYS A 105 -5.28 -1.42 9.17
C LYS A 105 -5.03 -2.80 8.55
N LEU A 106 -4.30 -2.88 7.44
CA LEU A 106 -3.89 -4.16 6.84
C LEU A 106 -2.87 -4.91 7.69
N ASP A 107 -1.97 -4.22 8.39
CA ASP A 107 -0.98 -4.85 9.27
C ASP A 107 -1.62 -5.51 10.51
N ARG A 108 -2.81 -5.04 10.93
CA ARG A 108 -3.57 -5.57 12.09
C ARG A 108 -4.48 -6.76 11.76
N ASN A 109 -4.64 -7.09 10.49
CA ASN A 109 -5.49 -8.19 9.97
C ASN A 109 -4.64 -9.29 9.31
#